data_AF-A0A968ZQC5-F1
#
_entry.id   AF-A0A968ZQC5-F1
#
_cell.length_a   1.000
_cell.length_b   1.000
_cell.length_c   1.000
_cell.angle_alpha   90.00
_cell.angle_beta   90.00
_cell.angle_gamma   90.00
#
_symmetry.space_group_name_H-M   'P 1'
#
loop_
_entity.id
_entity.type
_entity.pdbx_description
1 polymer ?
#
loop_
_entity_poly.entity_id
_entity_poly.type
_entity_poly.pdbx_seq_one_letter_code
_entity_poly.pdbx_strand_id
1 'polypeptide(L)'
;MKNLSENKINKEALLAVTRRLDLYEQGETTLSQLAQDTYSIIAGMVEVPTVWHNRFMRYWGAIEEVNALALMEDSTDSLPEHKALLSKTLSDIRLLIDESL
;
A
#
# COMPACT_ATOMS: atom_id res chain seq x y z
N MET A 1 -31.57 15.93 -10.65
CA MET A 1 -30.20 15.75 -11.13
C MET A 1 -29.37 15.34 -9.93
N LYS A 2 -28.88 14.08 -9.88
CA LYS A 2 -27.97 13.63 -8.82
C LYS A 2 -26.62 14.32 -9.08
N ASN A 3 -26.21 15.22 -8.19
CA ASN A 3 -24.85 15.73 -8.22
C ASN A 3 -23.89 14.55 -8.09
N LEU A 4 -22.95 14.49 -9.03
CA LEU A 4 -21.91 13.49 -9.13
C LEU A 4 -21.18 13.41 -7.79
N SER A 5 -21.14 12.20 -7.24
CA SER A 5 -20.46 11.81 -6.02
C SER A 5 -19.05 12.39 -5.97
N GLU A 6 -18.84 13.37 -5.08
CA GLU A 6 -17.51 13.73 -4.61
C GLU A 6 -16.87 12.45 -4.09
N ASN A 7 -15.74 12.11 -4.69
CA ASN A 7 -14.95 10.93 -4.43
C ASN A 7 -14.40 11.00 -2.99
N LYS A 8 -15.18 10.59 -2.00
CA LYS A 8 -14.78 10.61 -0.59
C LYS A 8 -13.95 9.37 -0.25
N ILE A 9 -12.86 9.14 -0.98
CA ILE A 9 -11.81 8.26 -0.46
C ILE A 9 -11.37 8.89 0.87
N ASN A 10 -11.36 8.07 1.93
CA ASN A 10 -11.06 8.56 3.27
C ASN A 10 -9.62 9.10 3.31
N LYS A 11 -9.48 10.43 3.25
CA LYS A 11 -8.20 11.14 3.29
C LYS A 11 -7.33 10.74 4.47
N GLU A 12 -7.92 10.54 5.65
CA GLU A 12 -7.18 10.12 6.84
C GLU A 12 -6.58 8.72 6.66
N ALA A 13 -7.34 7.82 6.03
CA ALA A 13 -6.87 6.48 5.72
C ALA A 13 -5.77 6.51 4.64
N LEU A 14 -5.87 7.37 3.62
CA LEU A 14 -4.79 7.56 2.65
C LEU A 14 -3.50 8.06 3.29
N LEU A 15 -3.59 9.08 4.14
CA LEU A 15 -2.44 9.60 4.90
C LEU A 15 -1.87 8.55 5.86
N ALA A 16 -2.72 7.70 6.45
CA ALA A 16 -2.27 6.61 7.28
C ALA A 16 -1.48 5.57 6.47
N VAL A 17 -1.89 5.25 5.23
CA VAL A 17 -1.10 4.38 4.33
C VAL A 17 0.26 5.02 4.03
N THR A 18 0.30 6.30 3.63
CA THR A 18 1.56 7.03 3.38
C THR A 18 2.52 6.92 4.58
N ARG A 19 2.01 7.13 5.80
CA ARG A 19 2.81 6.98 7.01
C ARG A 19 3.35 5.57 7.20
N ARG A 20 2.60 4.51 6.85
CA ARG A 20 3.09 3.13 6.94
C ARG A 20 4.22 2.86 5.95
N LEU A 21 4.14 3.42 4.74
CA LEU A 21 5.22 3.36 3.75
C LEU A 21 6.48 4.05 4.29
N ASP A 22 6.34 5.26 4.87
CA ASP A 22 7.46 6.01 5.46
C ASP A 22 8.16 5.23 6.58
N LEU A 23 7.37 4.66 7.51
CA LEU A 23 7.91 3.87 8.62
C LEU A 23 8.70 2.65 8.13
N TYR A 24 8.27 2.02 7.03
CA TYR A 24 9.00 0.88 6.48
C TYR A 24 10.31 1.33 5.84
N GLU A 25 10.29 2.39 5.03
CA GLU A 25 11.51 2.93 4.40
C GLU A 25 12.54 3.45 5.42
N GLN A 26 12.09 3.86 6.60
CA GLN A 26 12.94 4.26 7.73
C GLN A 26 13.44 3.07 8.57
N GLY A 27 12.97 1.85 8.30
CA GLY A 27 13.30 0.66 9.07
C GLY A 27 12.61 0.58 10.44
N GLU A 28 11.56 1.36 10.66
CA GLU A 28 10.78 1.38 11.91
C GLU A 28 9.68 0.31 11.96
N THR A 29 9.38 -0.35 10.83
CA THR A 29 8.44 -1.47 10.74
C THR A 29 8.94 -2.55 9.81
N THR A 30 8.46 -3.78 9.99
CA THR A 30 8.80 -4.93 9.12
C THR A 30 7.95 -4.94 7.85
N LEU A 31 8.41 -5.69 6.84
CA LEU A 31 7.67 -5.86 5.60
C LEU A 31 6.31 -6.55 5.83
N SER A 32 6.25 -7.54 6.73
CA SER A 32 5.00 -8.21 7.07
C SER A 32 4.00 -7.27 7.72
N GLN A 33 4.47 -6.41 8.64
CA GLN A 33 3.60 -5.41 9.27
C GLN A 33 3.14 -4.35 8.27
N LEU A 34 4.00 -3.92 7.34
CA LEU A 34 3.62 -3.03 6.24
C LEU A 34 2.49 -3.65 5.40
N ALA A 35 2.66 -4.90 4.95
CA ALA A 35 1.69 -5.60 4.12
C ALA A 35 0.32 -5.72 4.81
N GLN A 36 0.32 -6.05 6.09
CA GLN A 36 -0.90 -6.17 6.90
C GLN A 36 -1.57 -4.82 7.17
N ASP A 37 -0.81 -3.81 7.60
CA ASP A 37 -1.35 -2.51 7.98
C ASP A 37 -1.97 -1.80 6.76
N THR A 38 -1.25 -1.79 5.64
CA THR A 38 -1.73 -1.13 4.42
C THR A 38 -3.01 -1.77 3.90
N TYR A 39 -3.09 -3.10 3.86
CA TYR A 39 -4.32 -3.81 3.49
C TYR A 39 -5.47 -3.48 4.44
N SER A 40 -5.24 -3.55 5.75
CA SER A 40 -6.26 -3.34 6.77
C SER A 40 -6.85 -1.92 6.70
N ILE A 41 -6.01 -0.92 6.45
CA ILE A 41 -6.45 0.48 6.28
C ILE A 41 -7.34 0.61 5.04
N ILE A 42 -6.91 0.06 3.89
CA ILE A 42 -7.69 0.15 2.64
C ILE A 42 -8.98 -0.66 2.72
N ALA A 43 -8.97 -1.86 3.30
CA ALA A 43 -10.16 -2.68 3.49
C ALA A 43 -11.21 -2.02 4.40
N GLY A 44 -10.78 -1.13 5.29
CA GLY A 44 -11.66 -0.32 6.13
C GLY A 44 -12.24 0.93 5.44
N MET A 45 -11.81 1.27 4.22
CA MET A 45 -12.35 2.41 3.49
C MET A 45 -13.74 2.11 2.94
N VAL A 46 -14.61 3.11 2.97
CA VAL A 46 -15.97 3.05 2.42
C VAL A 46 -16.01 3.82 1.09
N GLU A 47 -16.83 3.38 0.14
CA GLU A 47 -17.04 4.07 -1.15
C GLU A 47 -15.78 4.24 -2.03
N VAL A 48 -14.82 3.31 -1.93
CA VAL A 48 -13.63 3.32 -2.80
C VAL A 48 -14.00 3.03 -4.25
N PRO A 49 -13.61 3.87 -5.24
CA PRO A 49 -13.84 3.58 -6.64
C PRO A 49 -13.21 2.25 -7.06
N THR A 50 -13.95 1.39 -7.75
CA THR A 50 -13.47 0.06 -8.17
C THR A 50 -12.17 0.13 -8.98
N VAL A 51 -12.02 1.14 -9.84
CA VAL A 51 -10.78 1.33 -10.62
C VAL A 51 -9.58 1.63 -9.72
N TRP A 52 -9.77 2.46 -8.69
CA TRP A 52 -8.74 2.79 -7.72
C TRP A 52 -8.37 1.55 -6.89
N HIS A 53 -9.38 0.86 -6.36
CA HIS A 53 -9.18 -0.36 -5.58
C HIS A 53 -8.42 -1.42 -6.39
N ASN A 54 -8.78 -1.63 -7.65
CA ASN A 54 -8.10 -2.60 -8.51
C ASN A 54 -6.64 -2.21 -8.80
N ARG A 55 -6.32 -0.92 -8.91
CA ARG A 55 -4.92 -0.46 -9.02
C ARG A 55 -4.16 -0.74 -7.74
N PHE A 56 -4.73 -0.36 -6.58
CA PHE A 56 -4.12 -0.63 -5.28
C PHE A 56 -3.85 -2.12 -5.09
N MET A 57 -4.83 -2.99 -5.36
CA MET A 57 -4.68 -4.44 -5.18
C MET A 57 -3.57 -5.06 -6.04
N ARG A 58 -3.24 -4.48 -7.20
CA ARG A 58 -2.10 -4.93 -8.01
C ARG A 58 -0.77 -4.61 -7.33
N TYR A 59 -0.63 -3.40 -6.80
CA TYR A 59 0.57 -3.01 -6.05
C TYR A 59 0.68 -3.77 -4.74
N TRP A 60 -0.43 -3.96 -4.03
CA TRP A 60 -0.48 -4.77 -2.82
C TRP A 60 -0.07 -6.23 -3.08
N GLY A 61 -0.52 -6.84 -4.18
CA GLY A 61 -0.09 -8.19 -4.56
C GLY A 61 1.43 -8.32 -4.74
N ALA A 62 2.09 -7.27 -5.26
CA ALA A 62 3.56 -7.26 -5.35
C ALA A 62 4.22 -7.14 -3.97
N ILE A 63 3.65 -6.37 -3.03
CA ILE A 63 4.13 -6.33 -1.64
C ILE A 63 3.97 -7.70 -0.98
N GLU A 64 2.82 -8.35 -1.15
CA GLU A 64 2.53 -9.68 -0.60
C GLU A 64 3.50 -10.73 -1.14
N GLU A 65 3.79 -10.71 -2.45
CA GLU A 65 4.75 -11.61 -3.08
C GLU A 65 6.17 -11.43 -2.50
N VAL A 66 6.65 -10.18 -2.41
CA VAL A 66 7.97 -9.90 -1.82
C VAL A 66 8.01 -10.30 -0.34
N ASN A 67 6.92 -10.09 0.40
CA ASN A 67 6.82 -10.52 1.79
C ASN A 67 6.86 -12.04 1.93
N ALA A 68 6.16 -12.78 1.07
CA ALA A 68 6.17 -14.24 1.08
C ALA A 68 7.58 -14.79 0.82
N LEU A 69 8.30 -14.22 -0.15
CA LEU A 69 9.68 -14.60 -0.46
C LEU A 69 10.63 -14.27 0.70
N ALA A 70 10.48 -13.11 1.35
CA ALA A 70 11.27 -12.78 2.53
C ALA A 70 11.03 -13.75 3.69
N LEU A 71 9.77 -14.12 3.96
CA LEU A 71 9.42 -15.06 5.03
C LEU A 71 9.94 -16.47 4.77
N MET A 72 10.03 -16.92 3.51
CA MET A 72 10.64 -18.21 3.16
C MET A 72 12.14 -18.29 3.52
N GLU A 73 12.81 -17.14 3.60
CA GLU A 73 14.22 -16.99 3.97
C GLU A 73 14.40 -16.48 5.41
N ASP A 74 13.36 -16.59 6.25
CA ASP A 74 13.33 -16.10 7.65
C ASP A 74 13.71 -14.60 7.79
N SER A 75 13.44 -13.80 6.76
CA SER A 75 13.72 -12.36 6.75
C SER A 75 12.46 -11.55 7.08
N THR A 76 12.65 -10.47 7.85
CA THR A 76 11.61 -9.46 8.13
C THR A 76 11.64 -8.28 7.17
N ASP A 77 12.64 -8.23 6.29
CA ASP A 77 12.85 -7.21 5.26
C ASP A 77 12.94 -7.86 3.87
N SER A 78 12.75 -7.07 2.82
CA SER A 78 12.90 -7.50 1.44
C SER A 78 14.32 -8.03 1.15
N LEU A 79 14.37 -9.17 0.46
CA LEU A 79 15.62 -9.73 -0.05
C LEU A 79 16.28 -8.76 -1.05
N PRO A 80 17.62 -8.71 -1.13
CA PRO A 80 18.34 -7.77 -2.00
C PRO A 80 17.85 -7.72 -3.46
N GLU A 81 17.56 -8.88 -4.04
CA GLU A 81 17.05 -9.06 -5.41
C GLU A 81 15.64 -8.48 -5.64
N HIS A 82 14.86 -8.28 -4.57
CA HIS A 82 13.50 -7.75 -4.63
C HIS A 82 13.38 -6.29 -4.19
N LYS A 83 14.47 -5.69 -3.69
CA LYS A 83 14.48 -4.28 -3.23
C LYS A 83 14.04 -3.29 -4.29
N ALA A 84 14.49 -3.48 -5.54
CA ALA A 84 14.12 -2.60 -6.65
C ALA A 84 12.62 -2.68 -6.99
N LEU A 85 12.06 -3.90 -6.99
CA LEU A 85 10.63 -4.13 -7.23
C LEU A 85 9.79 -3.51 -6.10
N LEU A 86 10.18 -3.75 -4.84
CA LEU A 86 9.48 -3.20 -3.70
C LEU A 86 9.53 -1.68 -3.70
N SER A 87 10.70 -1.06 -3.84
CA SER A 87 10.86 0.39 -3.88
C SER A 87 10.00 1.04 -4.96
N LYS A 88 9.98 0.46 -6.17
CA LYS A 88 9.09 0.94 -7.24
C LYS A 88 7.62 0.82 -6.84
N THR A 89 7.21 -0.31 -6.27
CA THR A 89 5.83 -0.55 -5.83
C THR A 89 5.38 0.44 -4.76
N LEU A 90 6.23 0.73 -3.76
CA LEU A 90 5.92 1.73 -2.72
C LEU A 90 5.74 3.13 -3.34
N SER A 91 6.61 3.50 -4.29
CA SER A 91 6.49 4.76 -5.03
C SER A 91 5.20 4.83 -5.86
N ASP A 92 4.84 3.76 -6.57
CA ASP A 92 3.59 3.69 -7.36
C ASP A 92 2.34 3.81 -6.47
N ILE A 93 2.36 3.26 -5.25
CA ILE A 93 1.28 3.44 -4.27
C ILE A 93 1.19 4.91 -3.82
N ARG A 94 2.32 5.58 -3.55
CA ARG A 94 2.33 7.00 -3.19
C ARG A 94 1.70 7.85 -4.31
N LEU A 95 2.08 7.60 -5.55
CA LEU A 95 1.47 8.29 -6.70
C LEU A 95 -0.05 8.07 -6.78
N LEU A 96 -0.50 6.83 -6.57
CA LEU A 96 -1.93 6.51 -6.53
C LEU A 96 -2.67 7.25 -5.40
N ILE A 97 -2.03 7.41 -4.24
CA ILE A 97 -2.57 8.17 -3.11
C ILE A 97 -2.61 9.67 -3.45
N ASP A 98 -1.53 10.22 -3.99
CA ASP A 98 -1.43 11.65 -4.35
C ASP A 98 -2.44 12.05 -5.42
N GLU A 99 -2.74 11.17 -6.38
CA GLU A 99 -3.82 11.34 -7.37
C GLU A 99 -5.23 11.44 -6.74
N SER A 100 -5.36 11.06 -5.46
CA SER A 100 -6.64 10.92 -4.76
C SER A 100 -6.84 11.92 -3.61
N LEU A 101 -5.85 12.77 -3.33
CA LEU A 101 -5.85 13.79 -2.29
C LEU A 101 -6.23 15.19 -2.82
#